data_AF-A0A1B9Y3I7-F1
#
_entry.id   AF-A0A1B9Y3I7-F1
#
_cell.length_a   1.000
_cell.length_b   1.000
_cell.length_c   1.000
_cell.angle_alpha   90.00
_cell.angle_beta   90.00
_cell.angle_gamma   90.00
#
_symmetry.space_group_name_H-M   'P 1'
#
loop_
_entity.id
_entity.type
_entity.pdbx_description
1 polymer ?
#
loop_
_entity_poly.entity_id
_entity_poly.type
_entity_poly.pdbx_seq_one_letter_code
_entity_poly.pdbx_strand_id
1 'polypeptide(L)' 'MKDLIEALKILLKYGNPKYPTHCSHDELNIVGIEPEKISKEDIKKLDELGFIVQIEGVYYEEDDYKAEESKIFSFRYGSA' A
#
# COMPACT_ATOMS: atom_id res chain seq x y z
N MET A 1 -12.11 -10.65 -4.04
CA MET A 1 -11.06 -10.81 -5.07
C MET A 1 -11.05 -9.69 -6.10
N LYS A 2 -12.20 -9.20 -6.61
CA LYS A 2 -12.23 -8.07 -7.55
C LYS A 2 -11.48 -6.84 -7.03
N ASP A 3 -11.69 -6.49 -5.76
CA ASP A 3 -11.03 -5.36 -5.09
C ASP A 3 -9.50 -5.51 -5.08
N LEU A 4 -8.98 -6.69 -4.74
CA LEU A 4 -7.54 -6.99 -4.77
C LEU A 4 -6.96 -6.86 -6.19
N ILE A 5 -7.65 -7.39 -7.20
CA ILE A 5 -7.22 -7.27 -8.60
C ILE A 5 -7.16 -5.80 -9.02
N GLU A 6 -8.12 -4.99 -8.60
CA GLU A 6 -8.15 -3.57 -8.92
C GLU A 6 -7.00 -2.81 -8.25
N ALA A 7 -6.71 -3.10 -6.97
CA ALA A 7 -5.57 -2.52 -6.28
C ALA A 7 -4.23 -2.87 -6.98
N LEU A 8 -4.06 -4.13 -7.40
CA LEU A 8 -2.85 -4.55 -8.11
C LEU A 8 -2.71 -3.88 -9.49
N LYS A 9 -3.82 -3.59 -10.19
CA LYS A 9 -3.78 -2.82 -11.45
C LYS A 9 -3.39 -1.36 -11.23
N ILE A 10 -3.83 -0.75 -10.13
CA ILE A 10 -3.39 0.59 -9.75
C ILE A 10 -1.87 0.59 -9.49
N LEU A 11 -1.39 -0.36 -8.68
CA LEU A 11 0.02 -0.51 -8.35
C LEU A 11 0.90 -0.79 -9.58
N LEU A 12 0.38 -1.52 -10.58
CA LEU A 12 1.06 -1.79 -11.84
C LEU A 12 1.45 -0.52 -12.63
N LYS A 13 0.77 0.62 -12.41
CA LYS A 13 1.14 1.92 -13.01
C LYS A 13 2.52 2.40 -12.53
N TYR A 14 2.93 2.00 -11.33
CA TYR A 14 4.11 2.51 -10.61
C TYR A 14 5.29 1.54 -10.63
N GLY A 15 5.05 0.27 -10.95
CA GLY A 15 6.10 -0.73 -11.11
C GLY A 15 5.55 -2.09 -11.49
N ASN A 16 6.41 -2.94 -12.07
CA ASN A 16 6.10 -4.34 -12.37
C ASN A 16 7.23 -5.27 -11.88
N PRO A 17 7.51 -5.30 -10.56
CA PRO A 17 8.54 -6.15 -10.01
C PRO A 17 8.13 -7.63 -10.14
N LYS A 18 9.11 -8.50 -10.34
CA LYS A 18 8.89 -9.94 -10.57
C LYS A 18 8.18 -10.62 -9.39
N TYR A 19 8.42 -10.15 -8.17
CA TYR A 19 7.83 -10.63 -6.94
C TYR A 19 7.25 -9.43 -6.18
N PRO A 20 6.04 -8.94 -6.54
CA PRO A 20 5.52 -7.67 -6.06
C PRO A 20 4.91 -7.74 -4.66
N THR A 21 4.81 -8.94 -4.07
CA THR A 21 4.10 -9.16 -2.81
C THR A 21 4.95 -9.94 -1.83
N HIS A 22 4.89 -9.56 -0.56
CA HIS A 22 5.48 -10.29 0.57
C HIS A 22 4.44 -10.38 1.70
N CYS A 23 4.24 -11.56 2.28
CA CYS A 23 3.32 -11.73 3.41
C CYS A 23 4.13 -11.92 4.70
N SER A 24 3.85 -11.12 5.72
CA SER A 24 4.47 -11.22 7.05
C SER A 24 3.56 -10.57 8.09
N HIS A 25 3.54 -11.09 9.33
CA HIS A 25 2.81 -10.51 10.47
C HIS A 25 1.36 -10.08 10.15
N ASP A 26 0.58 -10.94 9.48
CA ASP A 26 -0.82 -10.66 9.09
C ASP A 26 -0.99 -9.48 8.12
N GLU A 27 0.09 -9.10 7.42
CA GLU A 27 0.11 -8.06 6.39
C GLU A 27 0.48 -8.64 5.02
N LEU A 28 -0.29 -8.28 4.00
CA LEU A 28 0.16 -8.36 2.61
C LEU A 28 0.91 -7.07 2.25
N ASN A 29 2.23 -7.15 2.20
CA ASN A 29 3.11 -6.06 1.81
C ASN A 29 3.30 -6.04 0.28
N ILE A 30 3.29 -4.84 -0.30
CA ILE A 30 3.67 -4.59 -1.69
C ILE A 30 5.12 -4.12 -1.72
N VAL A 31 5.96 -4.82 -2.48
CA VAL A 31 7.41 -4.56 -2.55
C VAL A 31 7.84 -4.16 -3.96
N GLY A 32 8.90 -3.37 -4.05
CA GLY A 32 9.44 -2.92 -5.35
C GLY A 32 8.65 -1.78 -6.01
N ILE A 33 7.79 -1.09 -5.24
CA ILE A 33 7.09 0.14 -5.63
C ILE A 33 7.36 1.17 -4.53
N GLU A 34 7.80 2.37 -4.93
CA GLU A 34 8.06 3.49 -4.02
C GLU A 34 6.73 4.18 -3.65
N PRO A 35 6.33 4.21 -2.36
CA PRO A 35 5.06 4.81 -1.92
C PRO A 35 4.93 6.30 -2.27
N GLU A 36 6.04 7.03 -2.29
CA GLU A 36 6.12 8.47 -2.58
C GLU A 36 5.72 8.82 -4.01
N LYS A 37 5.82 7.87 -4.93
CA LYS A 37 5.49 8.06 -6.35
C LYS A 37 3.99 7.90 -6.63
N ILE A 38 3.22 7.36 -5.69
CA ILE A 38 1.79 7.11 -5.87
C ILE A 38 1.02 8.43 -5.79
N SER A 39 0.19 8.71 -6.80
CA SER A 39 -0.64 9.91 -6.81
C SER A 39 -1.64 9.91 -5.65
N LYS A 40 -2.01 11.11 -5.15
CA LYS A 40 -3.01 11.24 -4.06
C LYS A 40 -4.35 10.59 -4.39
N GLU A 41 -4.75 10.61 -5.66
CA GLU A 41 -5.98 9.96 -6.14
C GLU A 41 -5.89 8.43 -6.02
N ASP A 42 -4.78 7.85 -6.48
CA ASP A 42 -4.56 6.40 -6.36
C ASP A 42 -4.33 5.97 -4.91
N ILE A 43 -3.67 6.79 -4.06
CA ILE A 43 -3.56 6.53 -2.62
C ILE A 43 -4.95 6.43 -1.99
N LYS A 44 -5.82 7.42 -2.24
CA LYS A 44 -7.20 7.38 -1.74
C LYS A 44 -7.95 6.15 -2.25
N LYS A 45 -7.73 5.77 -3.51
CA LYS A 45 -8.38 4.59 -4.06
C LYS A 45 -7.87 3.28 -3.47
N LEU A 46 -6.57 3.18 -3.20
CA LEU A 46 -5.95 2.05 -2.52
C LEU A 46 -6.50 1.91 -1.09
N ASP A 47 -6.66 3.02 -0.37
CA ASP A 47 -7.26 3.05 0.96
C ASP A 47 -8.69 2.49 0.96
N GLU A 48 -9.55 2.94 0.03
CA GLU A 48 -10.91 2.38 -0.17
C GLU A 48 -10.89 0.86 -0.47
N LEU A 49 -9.83 0.36 -1.09
CA LEU A 49 -9.66 -1.06 -1.42
C LEU A 49 -9.02 -1.87 -0.28
N GLY A 50 -8.62 -1.21 0.81
CA GLY A 50 -8.05 -1.80 2.02
C GLY A 50 -6.51 -1.87 2.02
N PHE A 51 -5.84 -1.05 1.23
CA PHE A 51 -4.38 -0.91 1.22
C PHE A 51 -3.99 0.44 1.86
N ILE A 52 -3.09 0.36 2.84
CA ILE A 52 -2.53 1.52 3.51
C ILE A 52 -1.24 1.89 2.81
N VAL A 53 -1.09 3.16 2.44
CA VAL A 53 0.14 3.74 1.89
C VAL A 53 0.75 4.66 2.94
N GLN A 54 1.79 4.19 3.60
CA GLN A 54 2.61 4.95 4.54
C GLN A 54 3.80 5.56 3.81
N ILE A 55 4.05 6.85 4.07
CA ILE A 55 5.20 7.59 3.53
C ILE A 55 6.02 8.12 4.70
N GLU A 56 7.29 7.72 4.76
CA GLU A 56 8.24 8.11 5.80
C GLU A 56 8.24 9.63 6.01
N GLY A 57 8.15 10.03 7.28
CA GLY A 57 8.23 11.44 7.65
C GLY A 57 6.96 12.26 7.41
N VAL A 58 5.91 11.68 6.83
CA VAL A 58 4.61 12.33 6.65
C VAL A 58 3.72 12.13 7.88
N TYR A 59 3.09 13.21 8.33
CA TYR A 59 2.07 13.18 9.38
C TYR A 59 0.69 12.93 8.77
N TYR A 60 -0.04 11.99 9.35
CA TYR A 60 -1.46 11.79 9.03
C TYR A 60 -2.27 12.59 10.03
N GLU A 61 -3.04 13.57 9.54
CA GLU A 61 -3.74 14.58 10.35
C GLU A 61 -4.70 13.96 11.39
N GLU A 62 -5.12 12.71 11.21
CA GLU A 62 -6.12 12.06 12.04
C GLU A 62 -5.56 11.40 13.31
N ASP A 63 -4.24 11.14 13.42
CA ASP A 63 -3.72 10.22 14.47
C ASP A 63 -2.40 10.64 15.16
N ASP A 64 -1.92 11.89 15.01
CA ASP A 64 -0.58 12.32 15.51
C ASP A 64 0.56 11.34 15.14
N TYR A 65 0.33 10.56 14.09
CA TYR A 65 1.19 9.46 13.67
C TYR A 65 2.15 9.95 12.59
N LYS A 66 3.43 9.64 12.78
CA LYS A 66 4.49 9.86 11.81
C LYS A 66 5.02 8.49 11.38
N ALA A 67 4.93 8.19 10.09
CA ALA A 67 5.47 6.93 9.58
C ALA A 67 7.00 6.90 9.73
N GLU A 68 7.50 5.82 10.34
CA GLU A 68 8.94 5.57 10.52
C GLU A 68 9.60 5.07 9.23
N GLU A 69 8.82 4.45 8.34
CA GLU A 69 9.26 3.97 7.03
C GLU A 69 8.12 4.05 6.01
N SER A 70 8.49 4.16 4.74
CA SER A 70 7.55 4.11 3.63
C SER A 70 7.18 2.67 3.30
N LYS A 71 5.89 2.35 3.38
CA LYS A 71 5.38 1.01 3.05
C LYS A 71 3.99 1.03 2.46
N ILE A 72 3.68 0.02 1.65
CA ILE A 72 2.33 -0.24 1.13
C ILE A 72 1.93 -1.63 1.62
N PHE A 73 0.85 -1.71 2.37
CA PHE A 73 0.45 -2.97 3.00
C PHE A 73 -1.06 -3.07 3.19
N SER A 74 -1.55 -4.27 3.42
CA SER A 74 -2.96 -4.52 3.71
C SER A 74 -3.12 -5.60 4.78
N PHE A 75 -3.82 -5.27 5.87
CA PHE A 75 -4.33 -6.25 6.82
C PHE A 75 -5.52 -7.03 6.24
N ARG A 76 -6.32 -6.40 5.38
CA ARG A 76 -7.50 -7.03 4.77
C ARG A 76 -7.13 -8.25 3.91
N TYR A 77 -5.97 -8.21 3.28
CA TYR A 77 -5.45 -9.28 2.43
C TYR A 77 -4.24 -10.00 3.02
N GLY A 78 -3.86 -9.67 4.26
CA GLY A 78 -2.85 -10.41 5.01
C GLY A 78 -3.35 -11.77 5.47
N SER A 79 -2.47 -12.55 6.11
CA SER A 79 -2.82 -13.90 6.59
C SER A 79 -3.99 -13.84 7.57
N ALA A 80 -4.91 -14.80 7.42
CA ALA A 80 -5.91 -15.12 8.44
C ALA A 80 -5.36 -16.15 9.43
#